data_AF-A0A3D0IFP2-F1
#
_entry.id   AF-A0A3D0IFP2-F1
#
_cell.length_a   1.000
_cell.length_b   1.000
_cell.length_c   1.000
_cell.angle_alpha   90.00
_cell.angle_beta   90.00
_cell.angle_gamma   90.00
#
_symmetry.space_group_name_H-M   'P 1'
#
loop_
_entity.id
_entity.type
_entity.pdbx_description
1 polymer ?
#
loop_
_entity_poly.entity_id
_entity_poly.type
_entity_poly.pdbx_seq_one_letter_code
_entity_poly.pdbx_strand_id
1 'polypeptide(L)'
;LKKDSEGKDPNAFTITMMDLYGEVLAEYSGENENDAYGATTLTATSDGGFIFAQGYNANYIPGMDQIKTGYHSRVIKCDAKGNVVFDTQLDSVEIGALTDCIEKEGRYYFFGEDKEKEGDNSLGKPKVSCMVFDGSGKLEKQLLIGGSSHDHLEQAESTENGFLLQINSMSEDGDFEGSGANYHEIGWKV
;
A
#
# COMPACT_ATOMS: atom_id res chain seq x y z
N LEU A 1 -6.62 22.46 12.44
CA LEU A 1 -5.24 21.96 12.59
C LEU A 1 -4.62 22.56 13.85
N LYS A 2 -4.35 21.71 14.85
CA LYS A 2 -3.67 22.12 16.11
C LYS A 2 -2.20 22.33 15.78
N LYS A 3 -1.67 23.53 16.02
CA LYS A 3 -0.22 23.81 15.90
C LYS A 3 0.49 23.35 17.17
N ASP A 4 1.75 22.93 17.05
CA ASP A 4 2.59 22.62 18.20
C ASP A 4 2.98 23.90 18.99
N SER A 5 3.74 23.74 20.07
CA SER A 5 4.22 24.86 20.90
C SER A 5 5.15 25.84 20.16
N GLU A 6 5.66 25.48 18.99
CA GLU A 6 6.51 26.32 18.13
C GLU A 6 5.76 26.93 16.94
N GLY A 7 4.46 26.64 16.80
CA GLY A 7 3.63 27.12 15.70
C GLY A 7 3.79 26.35 14.39
N LYS A 8 4.49 25.21 14.39
CA LYS A 8 4.59 24.28 13.26
C LYS A 8 3.36 23.37 13.23
N ASP A 9 3.05 22.86 12.05
CA ASP A 9 2.08 21.77 11.94
C ASP A 9 2.75 20.51 12.51
N PRO A 10 2.24 19.94 13.61
CA PRO A 10 2.78 18.71 14.16
C PRO A 10 2.51 17.51 13.25
N ASN A 11 1.71 17.67 12.18
CA ASN A 11 1.33 16.59 11.30
C ASN A 11 2.16 16.59 10.01
N ALA A 12 2.66 15.43 9.59
CA ALA A 12 3.33 15.24 8.30
C ALA A 12 2.33 15.23 7.13
N PHE A 13 1.12 14.73 7.36
CA PHE A 13 0.05 14.69 6.37
C PHE A 13 -1.33 14.60 7.04
N THR A 14 -2.37 14.84 6.26
CA THR A 14 -3.77 14.68 6.67
C THR A 14 -4.53 13.95 5.58
N ILE A 15 -5.39 13.01 5.98
CA ILE A 15 -6.42 12.41 5.14
C ILE A 15 -7.74 12.99 5.59
N THR A 16 -8.50 13.55 4.65
CA THR A 16 -9.80 14.17 4.92
C THR A 16 -10.86 13.52 4.06
N MET A 17 -11.88 12.96 4.71
CA MET A 17 -13.09 12.50 4.04
C MET A 17 -14.13 13.63 4.10
N MET A 18 -14.71 13.96 2.94
CA MET A 18 -15.71 15.01 2.82
C MET A 18 -16.99 14.47 2.19
N ASP A 19 -18.11 15.14 2.45
CA ASP A 19 -19.34 14.92 1.70
C ASP A 19 -19.31 15.61 0.33
N LEU A 20 -20.39 15.47 -0.45
CA LEU A 20 -20.53 16.06 -1.78
C LEU A 20 -20.60 17.60 -1.79
N TYR A 21 -20.72 18.23 -0.62
CA TYR A 21 -20.79 19.67 -0.44
C TYR A 21 -19.49 20.25 0.14
N GLY A 22 -18.52 19.39 0.47
CA GLY A 22 -17.23 19.76 1.03
C GLY A 22 -17.22 19.85 2.56
N GLU A 23 -18.24 19.34 3.25
CA GLU A 23 -18.22 19.25 4.72
C GLU A 23 -17.32 18.09 5.16
N VAL A 24 -16.44 18.34 6.13
CA VAL A 24 -15.54 17.31 6.67
C VAL A 24 -16.33 16.30 7.50
N LEU A 25 -16.29 15.03 7.07
CA LEU A 25 -16.92 13.91 7.75
C LEU A 25 -15.97 13.22 8.71
N ALA A 26 -14.71 13.06 8.31
CA ALA A 26 -13.65 12.43 9.11
C ALA A 26 -12.29 13.01 8.74
N GLU A 27 -11.37 12.97 9.70
CA GLU A 27 -9.98 13.37 9.51
C GLU A 27 -9.05 12.38 10.22
N TYR A 28 -7.96 12.01 9.56
CA TYR A 28 -6.81 11.38 10.19
C TYR A 28 -5.59 12.25 9.94
N SER A 29 -4.83 12.53 10.98
CA SER A 29 -3.55 13.23 10.88
C SER A 29 -2.42 12.28 11.26
N GLY A 30 -1.45 12.12 10.37
CA GLY A 30 -0.22 11.41 10.70
C GLY A 30 0.80 12.38 11.29
N GLU A 31 1.41 11.99 12.40
CA GLU A 31 2.39 12.82 13.11
C GLU A 31 3.66 13.05 12.28
N ASN A 32 4.27 14.22 12.47
CA ASN A 32 5.52 14.62 11.84
C ASN A 32 6.71 14.06 12.62
N GLU A 33 7.01 12.80 12.39
CA GLU A 33 8.19 12.15 12.94
C GLU A 33 9.34 12.19 11.94
N ASN A 34 9.70 13.39 11.47
CA ASN A 34 10.85 13.74 10.60
C ASN A 34 11.05 12.96 9.27
N ASP A 35 10.47 11.78 9.06
CA ASP A 35 10.69 10.87 7.94
C ASP A 35 9.45 10.02 7.59
N ALA A 36 8.28 10.36 8.14
CA ALA A 36 7.01 9.78 7.73
C ALA A 36 6.62 10.35 6.36
N TYR A 37 6.59 9.52 5.31
CA TYR A 37 6.02 9.93 4.04
C TYR A 37 4.49 9.96 4.16
N GLY A 38 3.85 10.82 3.38
CA GLY A 38 2.39 10.84 3.28
C GLY A 38 1.82 9.50 2.81
N ALA A 39 0.50 9.37 2.86
CA ALA A 39 -0.19 8.21 2.31
C ALA A 39 0.16 8.01 0.83
N THR A 40 0.54 6.79 0.44
CA THR A 40 0.92 6.45 -0.95
C THR A 40 -0.26 5.92 -1.76
N THR A 41 -1.33 5.53 -1.08
CA THR A 41 -2.61 5.09 -1.65
C THR A 41 -3.72 5.45 -0.66
N LEU A 42 -4.96 5.56 -1.13
CA LEU A 42 -6.12 5.89 -0.30
C LEU A 42 -7.40 5.34 -0.92
N THR A 43 -8.12 4.54 -0.15
CA THR A 43 -9.35 3.90 -0.62
C THR A 43 -10.45 4.03 0.43
N ALA A 44 -11.62 4.54 0.00
CA ALA A 44 -12.82 4.53 0.84
C ALA A 44 -13.31 3.09 1.00
N THR A 45 -13.75 2.73 2.19
CA THR A 45 -14.16 1.36 2.50
C THR A 45 -15.68 1.22 2.61
N SER A 46 -16.18 0.01 2.38
CA SER A 46 -17.61 -0.31 2.31
C SER A 46 -18.36 -0.06 3.63
N ASP A 47 -17.64 -0.06 4.75
CA ASP A 47 -18.13 0.33 6.08
C ASP A 47 -18.21 1.85 6.30
N GLY A 48 -17.92 2.65 5.28
CA GLY A 48 -17.93 4.11 5.31
C GLY A 48 -16.65 4.74 5.87
N GLY A 49 -15.64 3.95 6.21
CA GLY A 49 -14.31 4.42 6.59
C GLY A 49 -13.37 4.60 5.41
N PHE A 50 -12.07 4.53 5.68
CA PHE A 50 -11.03 4.57 4.67
C PHE A 50 -9.81 3.76 5.10
N ILE A 51 -9.04 3.29 4.13
CA ILE A 51 -7.79 2.56 4.33
C ILE A 51 -6.70 3.14 3.44
N PHE A 52 -5.46 3.11 3.92
CA PHE A 52 -4.31 3.61 3.19
C PHE A 52 -3.03 2.87 3.59
N ALA A 53 -2.02 2.97 2.74
CA ALA A 53 -0.66 2.61 3.09
C ALA A 53 0.17 3.86 3.34
N GLN A 54 1.17 3.71 4.20
CA GLN A 54 2.11 4.77 4.52
C GLN A 54 3.53 4.21 4.60
N GLY A 55 4.46 4.87 3.91
CA GLY A 55 5.89 4.66 4.10
C GLY A 55 6.44 5.49 5.27
N TYR A 56 7.35 4.94 6.06
CA TYR A 56 7.99 5.64 7.18
C TYR A 56 9.41 5.13 7.46
N ASN A 57 10.19 5.86 8.23
CA ASN A 57 11.49 5.41 8.76
C ASN A 57 11.34 4.99 10.22
N ALA A 58 11.55 3.71 10.53
CA ALA A 58 11.30 3.15 11.87
C ALA A 58 12.24 3.66 12.95
N ASN A 59 13.33 4.35 12.60
CA ASN A 59 14.24 4.94 13.58
C ASN A 59 13.60 6.05 14.43
N TYR A 60 12.39 6.50 14.09
CA TYR A 60 11.81 7.73 14.64
C TYR A 60 10.38 7.61 15.20
N ILE A 61 9.77 6.42 15.22
CA ILE A 61 8.41 6.22 15.77
C ILE A 61 8.44 5.67 17.21
N PRO A 62 8.04 6.44 18.24
CA PRO A 62 7.99 5.97 19.63
C PRO A 62 6.91 4.90 19.83
N GLY A 63 7.29 3.74 20.39
CA GLY A 63 6.35 2.66 20.73
C GLY A 63 6.21 1.56 19.68
N MET A 64 6.86 1.70 18.51
CA MET A 64 7.07 0.58 17.59
C MET A 64 8.33 -0.21 17.98
N ASP A 65 8.32 -1.52 17.71
CA ASP A 65 9.53 -2.33 17.84
C ASP A 65 10.62 -1.67 16.98
N GLN A 66 11.79 -1.37 17.57
CA GLN A 66 12.93 -0.72 16.90
C GLN A 66 13.60 -1.67 15.88
N ILE A 67 12.81 -2.20 14.96
CA ILE A 67 13.25 -3.12 13.92
C ILE A 67 14.04 -2.28 12.92
N LYS A 68 15.37 -2.46 13.00
CA LYS A 68 16.39 -2.34 11.95
C LYS A 68 16.19 -1.20 10.93
N THR A 69 17.18 -0.30 10.92
CA THR A 69 17.56 0.62 9.85
C THR A 69 16.86 0.38 8.50
N GLY A 70 16.11 1.37 8.00
CA GLY A 70 15.51 1.32 6.66
C GLY A 70 14.16 2.02 6.55
N TYR A 71 13.61 2.02 5.34
CA TYR A 71 12.25 2.49 5.06
C TYR A 71 11.26 1.32 5.19
N HIS A 72 10.23 1.53 5.98
CA HIS A 72 9.18 0.56 6.29
C HIS A 72 7.85 1.03 5.71
N SER A 73 6.89 0.11 5.62
CA SER A 73 5.51 0.42 5.25
C SER A 73 4.55 -0.10 6.30
N ARG A 74 3.42 0.59 6.44
CA ARG A 74 2.29 0.14 7.25
C ARG A 74 0.99 0.31 6.51
N VAL A 75 -0.01 -0.47 6.89
CA VAL A 75 -1.39 -0.36 6.41
C VAL A 75 -2.28 0.07 7.55
N ILE A 76 -2.99 1.18 7.36
CA ILE A 76 -3.86 1.77 8.37
C ILE A 76 -5.28 1.81 7.84
N LYS A 77 -6.21 1.29 8.65
CA LYS A 77 -7.65 1.41 8.43
C LYS A 77 -8.25 2.32 9.48
N CYS A 78 -9.08 3.26 9.05
CA CYS A 78 -9.90 4.09 9.90
C CYS A 78 -11.39 3.79 9.71
N ASP A 79 -12.19 4.01 10.75
CA ASP A 79 -13.65 3.97 10.68
C ASP A 79 -14.22 5.23 10.01
N ALA A 80 -15.54 5.30 9.86
CA ALA A 80 -16.25 6.44 9.26
C ALA A 80 -16.11 7.77 10.03
N LYS A 81 -15.53 7.76 11.24
CA LYS A 81 -15.24 8.93 12.06
C LYS A 81 -13.75 9.30 12.05
N GLY A 82 -12.92 8.52 11.37
CA GLY A 82 -11.47 8.70 11.32
C GLY A 82 -10.70 8.04 12.47
N ASN A 83 -11.35 7.22 13.30
CA ASN A 83 -10.63 6.48 14.35
C ASN A 83 -9.90 5.29 13.74
N VAL A 84 -8.66 5.06 14.16
CA VAL A 84 -7.87 3.89 13.74
C VAL A 84 -8.55 2.61 14.23
N VAL A 85 -8.86 1.71 13.30
CA VAL A 85 -9.39 0.36 13.54
C VAL A 85 -8.24 -0.64 13.66
N PHE A 86 -7.28 -0.55 12.74
CA PHE A 86 -6.01 -1.29 12.83
C PHE A 86 -4.88 -0.48 12.17
N ASP A 87 -3.66 -0.77 12.63
CA ASP A 87 -2.40 -0.28 12.10
C ASP A 87 -1.44 -1.48 12.04
N THR A 88 -1.23 -2.00 10.83
CA THR A 88 -0.41 -3.19 10.60
C THR A 88 0.92 -2.78 10.01
N GLN A 89 1.99 -2.97 10.80
CA GLN A 89 3.36 -2.81 10.35
C GLN A 89 3.78 -3.96 9.41
N LEU A 90 4.53 -3.63 8.37
CA LEU A 90 5.12 -4.60 7.46
C LEU A 90 6.63 -4.71 7.74
N ASP A 91 7.04 -5.88 8.24
CA ASP A 91 8.41 -6.14 8.73
C ASP A 91 9.46 -6.34 7.61
N SER A 92 9.04 -6.36 6.34
CA SER A 92 9.94 -6.43 5.19
C SER A 92 10.16 -5.04 4.60
N VAL A 93 11.38 -4.55 4.79
CA VAL A 93 11.97 -3.27 4.34
C VAL A 93 12.12 -3.22 2.82
N GLU A 94 11.12 -3.65 2.06
CA GLU A 94 11.32 -4.03 0.67
C GLU A 94 10.07 -3.74 -0.17
N ILE A 95 9.35 -2.65 0.12
CA ILE A 95 8.30 -2.18 -0.79
C ILE A 95 8.65 -0.80 -1.28
N GLY A 96 8.87 -0.68 -2.58
CA GLY A 96 8.76 0.59 -3.28
C GLY A 96 7.29 0.90 -3.37
N ALA A 97 6.82 1.86 -2.58
CA ALA A 97 5.47 2.42 -2.56
C ALA A 97 4.34 1.41 -2.83
N LEU A 98 3.53 1.08 -1.82
CA LEU A 98 2.19 0.56 -2.12
C LEU A 98 1.44 1.66 -2.89
N THR A 99 1.29 1.46 -4.20
CA THR A 99 0.78 2.44 -5.16
C THR A 99 -0.73 2.38 -5.31
N ASP A 100 -1.33 1.23 -4.98
CA ASP A 100 -2.77 1.03 -5.14
C ASP A 100 -3.36 0.18 -4.01
N CYS A 101 -4.65 0.38 -3.75
CA CYS A 101 -5.39 -0.31 -2.71
C CYS A 101 -6.85 -0.55 -3.16
N ILE A 102 -7.30 -1.79 -3.06
CA ILE A 102 -8.68 -2.15 -3.41
C ILE A 102 -9.30 -2.96 -2.27
N GLU A 103 -10.49 -2.57 -1.83
CA GLU A 103 -11.33 -3.42 -1.00
C GLU A 103 -12.18 -4.34 -1.90
N LYS A 104 -12.17 -5.64 -1.62
CA LYS A 104 -13.07 -6.60 -2.28
C LYS A 104 -13.41 -7.72 -1.30
N GLU A 105 -14.70 -8.01 -1.16
CA GLU A 105 -15.21 -9.14 -0.36
C GLU A 105 -14.69 -9.18 1.09
N GLY A 106 -14.58 -8.00 1.73
CA GLY A 106 -14.12 -7.87 3.11
C GLY A 106 -12.61 -8.07 3.30
N ARG A 107 -11.84 -8.07 2.21
CA ARG A 107 -10.37 -8.07 2.20
C ARG A 107 -9.83 -6.80 1.57
N TYR A 108 -8.58 -6.49 1.89
CA TYR A 108 -7.85 -5.37 1.32
C TYR A 108 -6.65 -5.86 0.52
N TYR A 109 -6.58 -5.42 -0.73
CA TYR A 109 -5.56 -5.79 -1.70
C TYR A 109 -4.69 -4.57 -1.95
N PHE A 110 -3.44 -4.64 -1.52
CA PHE A 110 -2.48 -3.58 -1.76
C PHE A 110 -1.53 -4.02 -2.86
N PHE A 111 -1.29 -3.11 -3.80
CA PHE A 111 -0.35 -3.33 -4.88
C PHE A 111 0.82 -2.37 -4.76
N GLY A 112 1.99 -2.81 -5.18
CA GLY A 112 3.20 -1.99 -5.19
C GLY A 112 4.38 -2.74 -5.80
N GLU A 113 5.57 -2.18 -5.65
CA GLU A 113 6.80 -2.84 -6.10
C GLU A 113 7.48 -3.58 -4.96
N ASP A 114 7.85 -4.83 -5.19
CA ASP A 114 8.80 -5.56 -4.36
C ASP A 114 10.20 -4.97 -4.63
N LYS A 115 10.81 -4.37 -3.61
CA LYS A 115 12.22 -3.98 -3.65
C LYS A 115 13.06 -5.22 -3.36
N GLU A 116 14.16 -5.32 -4.08
CA GLU A 116 15.17 -6.34 -3.82
C GLU A 116 15.76 -6.14 -2.41
N LYS A 117 15.85 -7.21 -1.63
CA LYS A 117 16.61 -7.23 -0.38
C LYS A 117 18.03 -6.78 -0.58
N GLU A 118 18.56 -5.98 0.33
CA GLU A 118 20.01 -5.70 0.36
C GLU A 118 20.80 -7.02 0.40
N GLY A 119 21.55 -7.28 -0.68
CA GLY A 119 22.34 -8.50 -0.86
C GLY A 119 21.61 -9.66 -1.57
N ASP A 120 20.35 -9.52 -1.95
CA ASP A 120 19.70 -10.44 -2.90
C ASP A 120 20.04 -10.00 -4.32
N ASN A 121 20.95 -10.74 -4.97
CA ASN A 121 21.32 -10.55 -6.38
C ASN A 121 20.23 -11.11 -7.31
N SER A 122 18.96 -10.88 -7.01
CA SER A 122 17.82 -11.39 -7.75
C SER A 122 17.47 -10.53 -8.98
N LEU A 123 18.52 -10.18 -9.74
CA LEU A 123 18.36 -9.92 -11.17
C LEU A 123 17.59 -11.11 -11.73
N GLY A 124 16.34 -10.93 -12.14
CA GLY A 124 15.52 -12.05 -12.58
C GLY A 124 14.22 -12.35 -11.85
N LYS A 125 13.71 -11.51 -10.93
CA LYS A 125 12.46 -11.82 -10.20
C LYS A 125 11.31 -10.85 -10.45
N PRO A 126 10.05 -11.35 -10.43
CA PRO A 126 8.83 -10.56 -10.43
C PRO A 126 8.87 -9.38 -9.46
N LYS A 127 8.55 -8.18 -9.96
CA LYS A 127 8.65 -6.94 -9.18
C LYS A 127 7.31 -6.37 -8.74
N VAL A 128 6.20 -6.80 -9.33
CA VAL A 128 4.86 -6.36 -8.89
C VAL A 128 4.42 -7.24 -7.74
N SER A 129 4.05 -6.63 -6.62
CA SER A 129 3.57 -7.33 -5.42
C SER A 129 2.09 -7.02 -5.20
N CYS A 130 1.31 -8.05 -4.88
CA CYS A 130 -0.05 -7.93 -4.37
C CYS A 130 -0.12 -8.55 -2.98
N MET A 131 -0.35 -7.72 -1.97
CA MET A 131 -0.53 -8.11 -0.58
C MET A 131 -2.01 -8.14 -0.21
N VAL A 132 -2.44 -9.25 0.39
CA VAL A 132 -3.83 -9.47 0.77
C VAL A 132 -3.94 -9.47 2.27
N PHE A 133 -4.72 -8.54 2.80
CA PHE A 133 -5.05 -8.43 4.21
C PHE A 133 -6.50 -8.87 4.42
N ASP A 134 -6.74 -9.59 5.51
CA ASP A 134 -8.11 -9.85 5.95
C ASP A 134 -8.77 -8.58 6.53
N GLY A 135 -10.07 -8.66 6.80
CA GLY A 135 -10.83 -7.54 7.36
C GLY A 135 -10.34 -7.06 8.74
N SER A 136 -9.50 -7.83 9.44
CA SER A 136 -8.88 -7.45 10.71
C SER A 136 -7.51 -6.77 10.55
N GLY A 137 -7.00 -6.67 9.32
CA GLY A 137 -5.70 -6.09 9.03
C GLY A 137 -4.55 -7.09 9.09
N LYS A 138 -4.81 -8.39 9.21
CA LYS A 138 -3.76 -9.41 9.20
C LYS A 138 -3.38 -9.75 7.76
N LEU A 139 -2.07 -9.76 7.46
CA LEU A 139 -1.56 -10.23 6.18
C LEU A 139 -1.84 -11.73 6.01
N GLU A 140 -2.67 -12.08 5.01
CA GLU A 140 -2.98 -13.47 4.66
C GLU A 140 -2.00 -14.03 3.63
N LYS A 141 -1.62 -13.21 2.64
CA LYS A 141 -0.85 -13.65 1.48
C LYS A 141 -0.12 -12.49 0.81
N GLN A 142 1.03 -12.80 0.20
CA GLN A 142 1.69 -11.97 -0.80
C GLN A 142 1.80 -12.78 -2.10
N LEU A 143 1.47 -12.14 -3.22
CA LEU A 143 1.70 -12.64 -4.57
C LEU A 143 2.73 -11.75 -5.24
N LEU A 144 3.65 -12.36 -5.97
CA LEU A 144 4.57 -11.65 -6.85
C LEU A 144 4.15 -11.94 -8.29
N ILE A 145 4.12 -10.91 -9.11
CA ILE A 145 3.66 -10.93 -10.50
C ILE A 145 4.77 -10.39 -11.38
N GLY A 146 5.15 -11.19 -12.38
CA GLY A 146 6.07 -10.77 -13.42
C GLY A 146 7.13 -11.80 -13.80
N GLY A 147 8.33 -11.33 -14.12
CA GLY A 147 9.40 -12.16 -14.66
C GLY A 147 10.79 -11.63 -14.36
N SER A 148 11.74 -11.91 -15.25
CA SER A 148 13.17 -11.69 -14.98
C SER A 148 13.66 -10.26 -15.11
N SER A 149 12.83 -9.36 -15.63
CA SER A 149 13.20 -8.00 -15.98
C SER A 149 12.38 -6.98 -15.20
N HIS A 150 12.30 -5.75 -15.71
CA HIS A 150 11.54 -4.69 -15.07
C HIS A 150 10.05 -4.86 -15.36
N ASP A 151 9.27 -4.96 -14.30
CA ASP A 151 7.81 -5.04 -14.35
C ASP A 151 7.23 -3.96 -13.43
N HIS A 152 6.28 -3.18 -13.93
CA HIS A 152 5.70 -2.06 -13.20
C HIS A 152 4.18 -2.06 -13.33
N LEU A 153 3.49 -2.02 -12.20
CA LEU A 153 2.03 -1.87 -12.17
C LEU A 153 1.66 -0.40 -12.36
N GLU A 154 0.94 -0.10 -13.43
CA GLU A 154 0.40 1.22 -13.70
C GLU A 154 -0.95 1.44 -13.01
N GLN A 155 -1.79 0.40 -12.99
CA GLN A 155 -3.15 0.49 -12.48
C GLN A 155 -3.69 -0.90 -12.11
N ALA A 156 -4.45 -0.97 -11.02
CA ALA A 156 -5.31 -2.10 -10.72
C ALA A 156 -6.79 -1.66 -10.65
N GLU A 157 -7.69 -2.51 -11.11
CA GLU A 157 -9.14 -2.34 -10.91
C GLU A 157 -9.79 -3.64 -10.46
N SER A 158 -10.80 -3.54 -9.60
CA SER A 158 -11.62 -4.70 -9.24
C SER A 158 -12.55 -5.07 -10.38
N THR A 159 -12.69 -6.37 -10.65
CA THR A 159 -13.74 -6.91 -11.51
C THR A 159 -14.71 -7.77 -10.68
N GLU A 160 -15.76 -8.31 -11.30
CA GLU A 160 -16.69 -9.22 -10.62
C GLU A 160 -15.94 -10.43 -10.03
N ASN A 161 -15.05 -11.04 -10.83
CA ASN A 161 -14.40 -12.31 -10.49
C ASN A 161 -12.91 -12.18 -10.13
N GLY A 162 -12.36 -10.97 -10.06
CA GLY A 162 -10.94 -10.78 -9.80
C GLY A 162 -10.50 -9.33 -9.92
N PHE A 163 -9.36 -9.12 -10.59
CA PHE A 163 -8.76 -7.81 -10.81
C PHE A 163 -8.23 -7.70 -12.23
N LEU A 164 -8.37 -6.52 -12.81
CA LEU A 164 -7.69 -6.14 -14.04
C LEU A 164 -6.40 -5.42 -13.65
N LEU A 165 -5.26 -5.87 -14.16
CA LEU A 165 -3.95 -5.28 -13.86
C LEU A 165 -3.32 -4.78 -15.16
N GLN A 166 -2.98 -3.50 -15.20
CA GLN A 166 -2.16 -2.95 -16.27
C GLN A 166 -0.70 -2.99 -15.81
N ILE A 167 0.08 -3.91 -16.39
CA ILE A 167 1.49 -4.06 -16.08
C ILE A 167 2.33 -3.76 -17.32
N ASN A 168 3.25 -2.81 -17.20
CA ASN A 168 4.29 -2.55 -18.17
C ASN A 168 5.49 -3.45 -17.83
N SER A 169 5.77 -4.42 -18.71
CA SER A 169 6.80 -5.43 -18.50
C SER A 169 7.86 -5.41 -19.59
N MET A 170 9.11 -5.60 -19.19
CA MET A 170 10.26 -5.90 -20.05
C MET A 170 10.70 -7.37 -19.95
N SER A 171 9.89 -8.21 -19.31
CA SER A 171 10.18 -9.62 -19.08
C SER A 171 9.62 -10.47 -20.22
N GLU A 172 10.33 -11.53 -20.59
CA GLU A 172 9.90 -12.50 -21.61
C GLU A 172 9.61 -13.90 -21.02
N ASP A 173 9.62 -13.98 -19.68
CA ASP A 173 9.46 -15.20 -18.88
C ASP A 173 8.52 -14.96 -17.69
N GLY A 174 8.38 -15.98 -16.83
CA GLY A 174 7.48 -15.93 -15.69
C GLY A 174 6.02 -15.82 -16.12
N ASP A 175 5.31 -14.85 -15.57
CA ASP A 175 3.91 -14.60 -15.91
C ASP A 175 3.72 -13.99 -17.33
N PHE A 176 4.81 -13.60 -17.99
CA PHE A 176 4.80 -12.94 -19.30
C PHE A 176 5.34 -13.79 -20.44
N GLU A 177 5.62 -15.07 -20.20
CA GLU A 177 6.13 -16.00 -21.22
C GLU A 177 5.20 -16.07 -22.44
N GLY A 178 5.76 -15.87 -23.64
CA GLY A 178 5.02 -15.95 -24.90
C GLY A 178 4.06 -14.79 -25.19
N SER A 179 4.06 -13.75 -24.35
CA SER A 179 3.08 -12.65 -24.44
C SER A 179 3.34 -11.63 -25.53
N GLY A 180 4.59 -11.52 -26.03
CA GLY A 180 4.92 -10.64 -27.14
C GLY A 180 4.47 -9.18 -26.94
N ALA A 181 4.68 -8.65 -25.73
CA ALA A 181 4.24 -7.34 -25.25
C ALA A 181 2.70 -7.14 -25.26
N ASN A 182 2.19 -6.47 -24.21
CA ASN A 182 0.83 -5.94 -24.00
C ASN A 182 -0.09 -6.73 -23.03
N TYR A 183 -0.69 -5.96 -22.11
CA TYR A 183 -1.83 -6.19 -21.19
C TYR A 183 -2.21 -7.64 -20.85
N HIS A 184 -2.16 -7.98 -19.54
CA HIS A 184 -2.54 -9.29 -19.02
C HIS A 184 -3.69 -9.19 -18.01
N GLU A 185 -4.79 -9.91 -18.29
CA GLU A 185 -5.83 -10.15 -17.29
C GLU A 185 -5.42 -11.34 -16.41
N ILE A 186 -5.09 -11.09 -15.15
CA ILE A 186 -4.79 -12.15 -14.19
C ILE A 186 -6.10 -12.58 -13.53
N GLY A 187 -6.68 -13.67 -14.04
CA GLY A 187 -7.84 -14.32 -13.42
C GLY A 187 -7.45 -14.93 -12.08
N TRP A 188 -8.08 -14.48 -10.99
CA TRP A 188 -7.91 -15.08 -9.68
C TRP A 188 -8.71 -16.38 -9.61
N LYS A 189 -8.01 -17.52 -9.59
CA LYS A 189 -8.62 -18.77 -9.10
C LYS A 189 -8.43 -18.80 -7.59
N VAL A 190 -9.51 -18.47 -6.87
CA VAL A 190 -9.63 -18.63 -5.41
C VAL A 190 -9.55 -20.12 -5.04
#